data_AF-A0A1C5NSM4-F1
#
_entry.id   AF-A0A1C5NSM4-F1
#
_cell.length_a   1.000
_cell.length_b   1.000
_cell.length_c   1.000
_cell.angle_alpha   90.00
_cell.angle_beta   90.00
_cell.angle_gamma   90.00
#
_symmetry.space_group_name_H-M   'P 1'
#
loop_
_entity.id
_entity.type
_entity.pdbx_description
1 polymer ?
#
loop_
_entity_poly.entity_id
_entity_poly.type
_entity_poly.pdbx_seq_one_letter_code
_entity_poly.pdbx_strand_id
1 'polypeptide(L)'
;MCGIPGEDEYWERRREEWENPRTFRKCSIWDEDEPVYENGNLFLDGEIEEIEKERGYPMEELYEGDLLEIVEKQKGIVADSAEWNGNWECIEYRYRVA
;
A
#
# COMPACT_ATOMS: atom_id res chain seq x y z
N MET A 1 41.18 40.35 -3.96
CA MET A 1 40.06 39.40 -3.93
C MET A 1 40.49 38.27 -3.01
N CYS A 2 40.04 38.26 -1.76
CA CYS A 2 40.44 37.25 -0.78
C CYS A 2 39.29 36.27 -0.64
N GLY A 3 39.29 35.21 -1.46
CA GLY A 3 38.38 34.07 -1.27
C GLY A 3 38.84 33.25 -0.07
N ILE A 4 37.89 32.78 0.74
CA ILE A 4 38.19 31.93 1.91
C ILE A 4 38.79 30.61 1.38
N PRO A 5 39.99 30.21 1.83
CA PRO A 5 40.59 28.97 1.37
C PRO A 5 39.71 27.79 1.78
N GLY A 6 39.28 26.97 0.81
CA GLY A 6 38.41 25.81 1.02
C GLY A 6 36.91 26.08 0.88
N GLU A 7 36.49 27.31 0.55
CA GLU A 7 35.07 27.63 0.32
C GLU A 7 34.53 26.92 -0.93
N ASP A 8 35.33 26.86 -2.00
CA ASP A 8 34.96 26.20 -3.26
C ASP A 8 34.75 24.69 -3.05
N GLU A 9 35.71 24.02 -2.38
CA GLU A 9 35.61 22.59 -2.05
C GLU A 9 34.43 22.29 -1.10
N TYR A 10 34.11 23.20 -0.19
CA TYR A 10 32.94 23.08 0.68
C TYR A 10 31.63 23.16 -0.10
N TRP A 11 31.52 24.10 -1.04
CA TRP A 11 30.32 24.23 -1.87
C TRP A 11 30.21 23.11 -2.90
N GLU A 12 31.32 22.58 -3.41
CA GLU A 12 31.33 21.39 -4.28
C GLU A 12 30.88 20.15 -3.53
N ARG A 13 31.42 19.88 -2.33
CA ARG A 13 31.00 18.76 -1.48
C ARG A 13 29.52 18.86 -1.14
N ARG A 14 29.05 20.05 -0.75
CA ARG A 14 27.64 20.29 -0.45
C ARG A 14 26.79 20.06 -1.69
N ARG A 15 27.22 20.50 -2.89
CA ARG A 15 26.49 20.27 -4.14
C ARG A 15 26.38 18.78 -4.47
N GLU A 16 27.45 18.01 -4.27
CA GLU A 16 27.46 16.55 -4.44
C GLU A 16 26.47 15.84 -3.49
N GLU A 17 26.38 16.29 -2.23
CA GLU A 17 25.39 15.79 -1.26
C GLU A 17 23.93 16.05 -1.69
N TRP A 18 23.65 17.20 -2.32
CA TRP A 18 22.31 17.55 -2.81
C TRP A 18 21.97 16.86 -4.13
N GLU A 19 22.94 16.66 -5.01
CA GLU A 19 22.74 16.03 -6.33
C GLU A 19 22.58 14.51 -6.20
N ASN A 20 23.16 13.89 -5.17
CA ASN A 20 23.08 12.45 -4.95
C ASN A 20 22.51 12.05 -3.58
N PRO A 21 21.21 12.28 -3.34
CA PRO A 21 20.57 11.89 -2.09
C PRO A 21 20.57 10.37 -1.86
N ARG A 22 20.81 9.55 -2.91
CA ARG A 22 20.85 8.07 -2.79
C ARG A 22 22.16 7.53 -2.22
N THR A 23 23.28 8.25 -2.37
CA THR A 23 24.59 7.81 -1.82
C THR A 23 24.88 8.40 -0.44
N PHE A 24 24.37 9.61 -0.14
CA PHE A 24 24.61 10.30 1.12
C PHE A 24 23.47 10.22 2.14
N ARG A 25 22.22 9.90 1.73
CA ARG A 25 21.29 9.34 2.71
C ARG A 25 21.82 7.98 3.09
N LYS A 26 22.50 7.92 4.23
CA LYS A 26 22.56 6.70 5.02
C LYS A 26 21.12 6.19 5.07
N CYS A 27 20.84 5.06 4.39
CA CYS A 27 19.59 4.34 4.60
C CYS A 27 19.46 4.20 6.11
N SER A 28 18.49 4.90 6.68
CA SER A 28 18.24 4.78 8.10
C SER A 28 17.78 3.33 8.28
N ILE A 29 18.25 2.64 9.31
CA ILE A 29 17.70 1.35 9.76
C ILE A 29 16.17 1.45 10.00
N TRP A 30 15.64 2.67 10.10
CA TRP A 30 14.22 3.00 10.23
C TRP A 30 13.44 3.04 8.91
N ASP A 31 14.11 3.02 7.76
CA ASP A 31 13.47 2.97 6.43
C ASP A 31 13.18 1.52 5.99
N GLU A 32 13.64 0.50 6.75
CA GLU A 32 13.55 -0.93 6.37
C GLU A 32 12.30 -1.65 6.93
N ASP A 33 11.60 -1.03 7.89
CA ASP A 33 10.48 -1.63 8.64
C ASP A 33 9.11 -1.03 8.27
N GLU A 34 8.98 -0.31 7.16
CA GLU A 34 7.66 0.12 6.70
C GLU A 34 6.95 -1.11 6.08
N PRO A 35 5.85 -1.62 6.69
CA PRO A 35 5.18 -2.80 6.17
C PRO A 35 4.69 -2.52 4.75
N VAL A 36 5.13 -3.34 3.81
CA VAL A 36 4.72 -3.20 2.41
C VAL A 36 3.26 -3.63 2.33
N TYR A 37 2.38 -2.68 2.05
CA TYR A 37 0.99 -2.97 1.76
C TYR A 37 0.81 -3.16 0.27
N GLU A 38 0.15 -4.25 -0.11
CA GLU A 38 -0.28 -4.47 -1.49
C GLU A 38 -1.80 -4.38 -1.56
N ASN A 39 -2.30 -3.73 -2.63
CA ASN A 39 -3.72 -3.69 -2.93
C ASN A 39 -4.04 -4.82 -3.89
N GLY A 40 -5.02 -5.64 -3.55
CA GLY A 40 -5.55 -6.70 -4.38
C GLY A 40 -7.01 -6.42 -4.74
N ASN A 41 -7.41 -6.91 -5.91
CA ASN A 41 -8.80 -6.84 -6.35
C ASN A 41 -9.35 -8.27 -6.38
N LEU A 42 -10.48 -8.50 -5.73
CA LEU A 42 -11.23 -9.75 -5.78
C LEU A 42 -12.48 -9.54 -6.64
N PHE A 43 -12.48 -10.12 -7.83
CA PHE A 43 -13.62 -10.09 -8.73
C PHE A 43 -14.59 -11.22 -8.36
N LEU A 44 -15.86 -10.88 -8.19
CA LEU A 44 -16.91 -11.81 -7.77
C LEU A 44 -17.96 -11.99 -8.86
N ASP A 45 -17.54 -12.12 -10.14
CA ASP A 45 -18.40 -12.15 -11.35
C ASP A 45 -19.53 -13.21 -11.34
N GLY A 46 -19.56 -14.14 -10.39
CA GLY A 46 -20.68 -15.07 -10.18
C GLY A 46 -20.92 -15.49 -8.72
N GLU A 47 -20.05 -15.08 -7.80
CA GLU A 47 -20.15 -15.46 -6.37
C GLU A 47 -20.99 -14.46 -5.57
N ILE A 48 -21.26 -13.26 -6.11
CA ILE A 48 -22.11 -12.24 -5.47
C ILE A 48 -23.49 -12.81 -5.15
N GLU A 49 -24.16 -13.46 -6.12
CA GLU A 49 -25.49 -14.02 -5.91
C GLU A 49 -25.51 -15.08 -4.79
N GLU A 50 -24.44 -15.88 -4.67
CA GLU A 50 -24.32 -16.87 -3.60
C GLU A 50 -24.09 -16.22 -2.24
N ILE A 51 -23.26 -15.19 -2.18
CA ILE A 51 -22.95 -14.45 -0.94
C ILE A 51 -24.18 -13.66 -0.47
N GLU A 52 -24.88 -12.99 -1.38
CA GLU A 52 -26.13 -12.27 -1.09
C GLU A 52 -27.22 -13.21 -0.58
N LYS A 53 -27.28 -14.43 -1.11
CA LYS A 53 -28.22 -15.47 -0.66
C LYS A 53 -27.83 -16.08 0.69
N GLU A 54 -26.54 -16.28 0.94
CA GLU A 54 -26.01 -16.79 2.20
C GLU A 54 -26.26 -15.79 3.34
N ARG A 55 -26.00 -14.49 3.09
CA ARG A 55 -26.14 -13.43 4.10
C ARG A 55 -27.54 -12.81 4.17
N GLY A 56 -28.28 -12.82 3.06
CA GLY A 56 -29.60 -12.21 2.95
C GLY A 56 -29.59 -10.69 2.78
N TYR A 57 -28.44 -10.09 2.47
CA TYR A 57 -28.24 -8.66 2.26
C TYR A 57 -27.44 -8.43 0.97
N PRO A 58 -27.69 -7.33 0.26
CA PRO A 58 -26.93 -7.00 -0.94
C PRO A 58 -25.48 -6.66 -0.57
N MET A 59 -24.56 -6.92 -1.51
CA MET A 59 -23.11 -6.76 -1.27
C MET A 59 -22.71 -5.35 -0.84
N GLU A 60 -23.46 -4.35 -1.31
CA GLU A 60 -23.32 -2.92 -0.98
C GLU A 60 -23.73 -2.55 0.46
N GLU A 61 -24.51 -3.38 1.14
CA GLU A 61 -24.87 -3.20 2.56
C GLU A 61 -23.92 -3.93 3.52
N LEU A 62 -22.93 -4.67 2.99
CA LEU A 62 -21.95 -5.38 3.81
C LEU A 62 -20.95 -4.41 4.43
N TYR A 63 -20.61 -4.64 5.70
CA TYR A 63 -19.56 -3.89 6.37
C TYR A 63 -18.19 -4.41 5.95
N GLU A 64 -17.16 -3.58 6.13
CA GLU A 64 -15.75 -3.95 5.91
C GLU A 64 -15.40 -5.31 6.54
N GLY A 65 -15.88 -5.59 7.75
CA GLY A 65 -15.64 -6.88 8.41
C GLY A 65 -16.20 -8.09 7.64
N ASP A 66 -17.38 -7.95 7.04
CA ASP A 66 -17.99 -9.01 6.21
C ASP A 66 -17.23 -9.17 4.89
N LEU A 67 -16.80 -8.06 4.29
CA LEU A 67 -15.98 -8.06 3.07
C LEU A 67 -14.62 -8.71 3.31
N LEU A 68 -13.99 -8.44 4.46
CA LEU A 68 -12.74 -9.08 4.88
C LEU A 68 -12.90 -10.60 5.02
N GLU A 69 -14.00 -11.07 5.65
CA GLU A 69 -14.28 -12.50 5.79
C GLU A 69 -14.47 -13.18 4.42
N ILE A 70 -15.12 -12.50 3.47
CA ILE A 70 -15.28 -13.00 2.11
C ILE A 70 -13.93 -13.10 1.40
N VAL A 71 -13.09 -12.06 1.50
CA VAL A 71 -11.74 -12.09 0.92
C VAL A 71 -10.91 -13.22 1.52
N GLU A 72 -10.99 -13.43 2.83
CA GLU A 72 -10.30 -14.53 3.50
C GLU A 72 -10.82 -15.90 3.02
N LYS A 73 -12.15 -16.07 2.90
CA LYS A 73 -12.77 -17.33 2.44
C LYS A 73 -12.43 -17.65 0.98
N GLN A 74 -12.39 -16.67 0.09
CA GLN A 74 -12.13 -16.87 -1.34
C GLN A 74 -10.63 -16.99 -1.66
N LYS A 75 -9.82 -16.04 -1.17
CA LYS A 75 -8.39 -15.95 -1.49
C LYS A 75 -7.50 -16.67 -0.49
N GLY A 76 -7.98 -16.91 0.74
CA GLY A 76 -7.15 -17.42 1.83
C GLY A 76 -6.17 -16.37 2.37
N ILE A 77 -6.43 -15.08 2.17
CA ILE A 77 -5.55 -13.97 2.59
C ILE A 77 -6.24 -13.15 3.67
N VAL A 78 -5.49 -12.85 4.73
CA VAL A 78 -5.93 -11.92 5.79
C VAL A 78 -5.68 -10.49 5.30
N ALA A 79 -6.73 -9.86 4.80
CA ALA A 79 -6.71 -8.45 4.46
C ALA A 79 -6.74 -7.56 5.72
N ASP A 80 -6.08 -6.42 5.65
CA ASP A 80 -6.07 -5.36 6.68
C ASP A 80 -7.24 -4.39 6.47
N SER A 81 -7.69 -4.21 5.23
CA SER A 81 -8.86 -3.40 4.87
C SER A 81 -9.54 -3.96 3.63
N ALA A 82 -10.86 -3.80 3.53
CA ALA A 82 -11.63 -4.19 2.34
C ALA A 82 -12.78 -3.22 2.08
N GLU A 83 -12.92 -2.80 0.82
CA GLU A 83 -13.97 -1.90 0.35
C GLU A 83 -14.67 -2.51 -0.86
N TRP A 84 -15.99 -2.40 -0.90
CA TRP A 84 -16.79 -2.86 -2.02
C TRP A 84 -16.83 -1.80 -3.12
N ASN A 85 -16.39 -2.18 -4.31
CA ASN A 85 -16.50 -1.35 -5.51
C ASN A 85 -17.66 -1.83 -6.38
N GLY A 86 -18.84 -1.24 -6.16
CA GLY A 86 -20.04 -1.55 -6.94
C GLY A 86 -19.97 -1.21 -8.43
N ASN A 87 -19.00 -0.41 -8.88
CA ASN A 87 -18.83 -0.09 -10.30
C ASN A 87 -18.15 -1.23 -11.08
N TRP A 88 -17.37 -2.06 -10.38
CA TRP A 88 -16.66 -3.21 -10.96
C TRP A 88 -17.12 -4.53 -10.35
N GLU A 89 -18.12 -4.48 -9.47
CA GLU A 89 -18.63 -5.63 -8.72
C GLU A 89 -17.48 -6.43 -8.07
N CYS A 90 -16.52 -5.69 -7.49
CA CYS A 90 -15.29 -6.26 -6.95
C CYS A 90 -14.99 -5.73 -5.55
N ILE A 91 -14.31 -6.54 -4.74
CA ILE A 91 -13.78 -6.10 -3.44
C ILE A 91 -12.35 -5.65 -3.64
N GLU A 92 -12.08 -4.37 -3.38
CA GLU A 92 -10.73 -3.82 -3.27
C GLU A 92 -10.25 -4.05 -1.85
N TYR A 93 -9.19 -4.84 -1.68
CA TYR A 93 -8.66 -5.15 -0.37
C TYR A 93 -7.17 -4.82 -0.28
N ARG A 94 -6.75 -4.38 0.90
CA ARG A 94 -5.35 -4.11 1.20
C ARG A 94 -4.86 -5.15 2.17
N TYR A 95 -3.69 -5.73 1.89
CA TYR A 95 -3.08 -6.72 2.78
C TYR A 95 -1.60 -6.40 3.00
N ARG A 96 -1.08 -6.84 4.14
CA ARG A 96 0.35 -6.69 4.45
C ARG A 96 1.11 -7.81 3.76
N VAL A 97 2.09 -7.44 2.95
CA VAL A 97 3.07 -8.35 2.39
C VAL A 97 4.19 -8.48 3.43
N ALA A 98 4.35 -9.68 3.97
CA ALA A 98 5.40 -10.02 4.93
C ALA A 98 6.76 -10.22 4.26
#